data_AF-A0A3C1YIR7-F1
#
_entry.id   AF-A0A3C1YIR7-F1
#
_cell.length_a   1.000
_cell.length_b   1.000
_cell.length_c   1.000
_cell.angle_alpha   90.00
_cell.angle_beta   90.00
_cell.angle_gamma   90.00
#
_symmetry.space_group_name_H-M   'P 1'
#
loop_
_entity.id
_entity.type
_entity.pdbx_description
1 polymer ?
#
loop_
_entity_poly.entity_id
_entity_poly.type
_entity_poly.pdbx_seq_one_letter_code
_entity_poly.pdbx_strand_id
1 'polypeptide(L)'
;EKKLKALGLKVFRHYIIPGYPSNIPFIVSDEGFGKNDYIETTRPLVVVTAPGPGSGKMATCLSQVYHEAKRGIKAGYAKFETFPIWNIPLNHPVNLAYEAATADLNDVNMIDPFHLEAYGETTVNYNRDVEVFPVLKAMFDKLLGKSPYNSPTDMGVNMAGYGIVDDEACRAASKQEIIRRYYEALVAKRKGEGGDSPVQKLELLMEKADISVSDRPVVAAANIRDEQTGAPAAAMELPDGTIVTGKTSPMLGASSALILNALKHFAGIEDQIKLISPEVLTPIMELKVKYLGDHNPLLHLNELLIALSIQAITNEAAKKAYDCLPMLAGLEAHSSVILSQVDVGVFKKLGINLTCEPRYEGNKLYHT
;
A
#
# COMPACT_ATOMS: atom_id res chain seq x y z
N GLU A 1 16.69 11.14 23.42
CA GLU A 1 17.56 12.35 23.38
C GLU A 1 19.07 12.04 23.41
N LYS A 2 19.64 11.50 24.50
CA LYS A 2 21.10 11.26 24.64
C LYS A 2 21.73 10.49 23.46
N LYS A 3 21.06 9.45 22.96
CA LYS A 3 21.50 8.68 21.78
C LYS A 3 21.63 9.55 20.52
N LEU A 4 20.64 10.40 20.25
CA LEU A 4 20.64 11.28 19.06
C LEU A 4 21.70 12.37 19.16
N LYS A 5 21.88 12.94 20.37
CA LYS A 5 22.96 13.91 20.63
C LYS A 5 24.35 13.28 20.47
N ALA A 6 24.52 12.02 20.88
CA ALA A 6 25.77 11.28 20.66
C ALA A 6 26.07 11.01 19.18
N LEU A 7 25.04 10.99 18.32
CA LEU A 7 25.18 10.92 16.85
C LEU A 7 25.43 12.29 16.20
N GLY A 8 25.61 13.36 16.99
CA GLY A 8 25.84 14.71 16.49
C GLY A 8 24.58 15.46 16.03
N LEU A 9 23.38 14.93 16.28
CA LEU A 9 22.12 15.58 15.92
C LEU A 9 21.72 16.64 16.95
N LYS A 10 21.31 17.82 16.48
CA LYS A 10 20.64 18.82 17.31
C LYS A 10 19.23 18.34 17.64
N VAL A 11 18.87 18.34 18.92
CA VAL A 11 17.55 17.89 19.40
C VAL A 11 16.91 19.00 20.22
N PHE A 12 15.66 19.31 19.89
CA PHE A 12 14.86 20.40 20.43
C PHE A 12 13.62 19.82 21.12
N ARG A 13 13.15 20.49 22.17
CA ARG A 13 12.01 20.08 22.99
C ARG A 13 10.79 20.91 22.64
N HIS A 14 9.69 20.22 22.41
CA HIS A 14 8.37 20.82 22.31
C HIS A 14 7.51 20.30 23.45
N TYR A 15 6.56 21.11 23.89
CA TYR A 15 5.75 20.87 25.07
C TYR A 15 4.27 20.76 24.70
N ILE A 16 3.51 20.09 25.55
CA ILE A 16 2.05 20.04 25.43
C ILE A 16 1.53 21.45 25.69
N ILE A 17 0.73 21.97 24.75
CA ILE A 17 0.10 23.30 24.86
C ILE A 17 -1.35 23.10 25.31
N PRO A 18 -1.72 23.54 26.54
CA PRO A 18 -3.10 23.49 27.01
C PRO A 18 -4.09 24.13 26.03
N GLY A 19 -5.20 23.43 25.76
CA GLY A 19 -6.26 23.95 24.90
C GLY A 19 -5.97 23.94 23.40
N TYR A 20 -4.93 23.22 22.94
CA TYR A 20 -4.67 23.03 21.51
C TYR A 20 -5.71 22.08 20.87
N PRO A 21 -6.28 22.40 19.69
CA PRO A 21 -5.99 23.55 18.82
C PRO A 21 -6.92 24.78 19.05
N SER A 22 -7.89 24.69 19.97
CA SER A 22 -9.00 25.66 20.03
C SER A 22 -8.68 27.01 20.69
N ASN A 23 -7.75 27.07 21.65
CA ASN A 23 -7.43 28.31 22.38
C ASN A 23 -6.33 29.14 21.69
N ILE A 24 -6.66 29.70 20.52
CA ILE A 24 -5.69 30.42 19.66
C ILE A 24 -4.92 31.53 20.40
N PRO A 25 -5.54 32.41 21.22
CA PRO A 25 -4.81 33.45 21.93
C PRO A 25 -3.74 32.91 22.88
N PHE A 26 -3.99 31.77 23.54
CA PHE A 26 -3.02 31.13 24.40
C PHE A 26 -1.95 30.39 23.60
N ILE A 27 -2.34 29.68 22.53
CA ILE A 27 -1.42 28.93 21.67
C ILE A 27 -0.40 29.87 21.02
N VAL A 28 -0.85 31.00 20.47
CA VAL A 28 -0.01 32.02 19.83
C VAL A 28 0.48 33.04 20.86
N SER A 29 1.17 32.54 21.88
CA SER A 29 1.74 33.36 22.95
C SER A 29 3.08 32.79 23.45
N ASP A 30 3.73 33.53 24.35
CA ASP A 30 4.95 33.07 25.01
C ASP A 30 4.75 31.87 25.92
N GLU A 31 3.54 31.71 26.44
CA GLU A 31 3.17 30.55 27.27
C GLU A 31 2.67 29.35 26.46
N GLY A 32 2.40 29.56 25.16
CA GLY A 32 2.04 28.53 24.18
C GLY A 32 3.25 28.12 23.33
N PHE A 33 3.27 28.51 22.06
CA PHE A 33 4.40 28.21 21.16
C PHE A 33 5.73 28.76 21.66
N GLY A 34 5.76 29.87 22.41
CA GLY A 34 7.01 30.43 22.93
C GLY A 34 7.74 29.56 23.94
N LYS A 35 7.08 28.56 24.54
CA LYS A 35 7.74 27.56 25.40
C LYS A 35 8.55 26.53 24.63
N ASN A 36 8.23 26.30 23.36
CA ASN A 36 8.95 25.32 22.57
C ASN A 36 10.35 25.85 22.24
N ASP A 37 11.31 24.92 22.13
CA ASP A 37 12.65 25.25 21.68
C ASP A 37 12.58 25.69 20.21
N TYR A 38 13.17 26.85 19.89
CA TYR A 38 13.35 27.27 18.51
C TYR A 38 14.34 26.36 17.81
N ILE A 39 13.91 25.74 16.71
CA ILE A 39 14.76 24.90 15.87
C ILE A 39 15.54 25.81 14.92
N GLU A 40 16.84 25.93 15.15
CA GLU A 40 17.75 26.65 14.25
C GLU A 40 17.88 25.92 12.92
N THR A 41 17.32 26.49 11.85
CA THR A 41 17.41 25.94 10.50
C THR A 41 18.29 26.82 9.62
N THR A 42 19.01 26.21 8.68
CA THR A 42 19.98 26.91 7.81
C THR A 42 19.51 27.06 6.37
N ARG A 43 18.53 26.25 5.95
CA ARG A 43 17.97 26.26 4.60
C ARG A 43 16.59 26.91 4.61
N PRO A 44 16.21 27.63 3.55
CA PRO A 44 14.92 28.32 3.48
C PRO A 44 13.73 27.36 3.34
N LEU A 45 13.96 26.14 2.86
CA LEU A 45 12.96 25.08 2.78
C LEU A 45 13.28 23.98 3.78
N VAL A 46 12.36 23.76 4.71
CA VAL A 46 12.48 22.76 5.78
C VAL A 46 11.36 21.74 5.60
N VAL A 47 11.74 20.49 5.30
CA VAL A 47 10.80 19.39 5.17
C VAL A 47 10.62 18.74 6.54
N VAL A 48 9.41 18.81 7.08
CA VAL A 48 9.06 18.22 8.37
C VAL A 48 8.41 16.85 8.15
N THR A 49 9.02 15.80 8.69
CA THR A 49 8.56 14.41 8.56
C THR A 49 8.49 13.71 9.91
N ALA A 50 7.81 12.56 9.98
CA ALA A 50 7.68 11.76 11.19
C ALA A 50 7.43 10.27 10.87
N PRO A 51 7.66 9.35 11.83
CA PRO A 51 7.38 7.92 11.66
C PRO A 51 5.92 7.58 11.38
N GLY A 52 4.97 8.43 11.78
CA GLY A 52 3.54 8.18 11.57
C GLY A 52 2.61 9.36 11.89
N PRO A 53 1.29 9.12 11.93
CA PRO A 53 0.29 10.07 12.42
C PRO A 53 0.51 10.45 13.90
N GLY A 54 -0.08 11.56 14.34
CA GLY A 54 -0.06 11.96 15.75
C GLY A 54 1.28 12.46 16.31
N SER A 55 2.36 12.50 15.51
CA SER A 55 3.70 12.92 15.98
C SER A 55 3.91 14.43 16.11
N GLY A 56 2.87 15.26 16.04
CA GLY A 56 2.99 16.72 16.23
C GLY A 56 3.62 17.50 15.06
N LYS A 57 3.65 16.94 13.83
CA LYS A 57 4.25 17.59 12.64
C LYS A 57 3.72 19.02 12.43
N MET A 58 2.40 19.17 12.33
CA MET A 58 1.75 20.47 12.11
C MET A 58 2.04 21.45 13.24
N ALA A 59 1.90 21.03 14.50
CA ALA A 59 2.19 21.88 15.66
C ALA A 59 3.66 22.35 15.67
N THR A 60 4.60 21.50 15.24
CA THR A 60 6.01 21.86 15.09
C THR A 60 6.20 22.93 14.02
N CYS A 61 5.58 22.77 12.84
CA CYS A 61 5.66 23.78 11.79
C CYS A 61 5.10 25.13 12.23
N LEU A 62 3.92 25.16 12.88
CA LEU A 62 3.30 26.39 13.35
C LEU A 62 4.11 27.06 14.47
N SER A 63 4.70 26.26 15.37
CA SER A 63 5.64 26.76 16.38
C SER A 63 6.87 27.41 15.75
N GLN A 64 7.42 26.81 14.68
CA GLN A 64 8.54 27.39 13.96
C GLN A 64 8.15 28.70 13.27
N VAL A 65 7.01 28.75 12.60
CA VAL A 65 6.48 29.99 12.00
C VAL A 65 6.33 31.10 13.06
N TYR A 66 5.82 30.77 14.25
CA TYR A 66 5.75 31.71 15.38
C TYR A 66 7.13 32.25 15.79
N HIS A 67 8.12 31.38 15.95
CA HIS A 67 9.46 31.80 16.37
C HIS A 67 10.21 32.60 15.29
N GLU A 68 10.01 32.28 14.01
CA GLU A 68 10.55 33.04 12.87
C GLU A 68 9.91 34.44 12.81
N ALA A 69 8.59 34.52 12.96
CA ALA A 69 7.87 35.79 12.99
C ALA A 69 8.36 36.70 14.13
N LYS A 70 8.60 36.14 15.33
CA LYS A 70 9.21 36.88 16.47
C LYS A 70 10.62 37.41 16.18
N ARG A 71 11.34 36.79 15.25
CA ARG A 71 12.69 37.18 14.81
C ARG A 71 12.66 38.11 13.59
N GLY A 72 11.48 38.52 13.13
CA GLY A 72 11.32 39.36 11.95
C GLY A 72 11.53 38.63 10.62
N ILE A 73 11.57 37.30 10.63
CA ILE A 73 11.74 36.47 9.45
C ILE A 73 10.36 36.07 8.93
N LYS A 74 10.13 36.28 7.63
CA LYS A 74 8.89 35.87 6.96
C LYS A 74 8.96 34.37 6.65
N ALA A 75 8.28 33.57 7.46
CA ALA A 75 8.12 32.14 7.25
C ALA A 75 6.67 31.78 6.93
N GLY A 76 6.46 30.63 6.30
CA GLY A 76 5.15 30.09 5.95
C GLY A 76 5.06 28.60 6.23
N TYR A 77 3.86 28.05 6.06
CA TYR A 77 3.57 26.63 6.21
C TYR A 77 2.78 26.15 5.00
N ALA A 78 3.19 25.06 4.39
CA ALA A 78 2.42 24.38 3.36
C ALA A 78 2.39 22.87 3.64
N LYS A 79 1.39 22.18 3.09
CA LYS A 79 1.20 20.75 3.28
C LYS A 79 1.44 19.99 1.98
N PHE A 80 2.32 18.99 2.02
CA PHE A 80 2.53 18.08 0.90
C PHE A 80 1.90 16.72 1.22
N GLU A 81 0.85 16.37 0.46
CA GLU A 81 0.23 15.05 0.45
C GLU A 81 -0.06 14.66 -1.00
N THR A 82 0.22 13.41 -1.36
CA THR A 82 -0.02 12.92 -2.73
C THR A 82 -1.50 12.61 -2.97
N PHE A 83 -2.21 12.11 -1.95
CA PHE A 83 -3.61 11.72 -2.03
C PHE A 83 -4.43 12.33 -0.88
N PRO A 84 -5.70 12.68 -1.11
CA PRO A 84 -6.37 12.67 -2.41
C PRO A 84 -5.76 13.72 -3.38
N ILE A 85 -5.94 13.50 -4.68
CA ILE A 85 -5.52 14.46 -5.70
C ILE A 85 -6.65 15.49 -5.85
N TRP A 86 -6.35 16.75 -5.52
CA TRP A 86 -7.36 17.79 -5.36
C TRP A 86 -8.02 18.22 -6.67
N ASN A 87 -7.29 18.17 -7.79
CA ASN A 87 -7.72 18.65 -9.10
C ASN A 87 -8.27 17.55 -10.02
N ILE A 88 -8.59 16.37 -9.48
CA ILE A 88 -9.34 15.33 -10.20
C ILE A 88 -10.65 15.04 -9.44
N PRO A 89 -11.70 14.55 -10.11
CA PRO A 89 -13.01 14.36 -9.48
C PRO A 89 -12.99 13.47 -8.23
N LEU A 90 -13.95 13.70 -7.33
CA LEU A 90 -14.12 12.89 -6.12
C LEU A 90 -14.28 11.39 -6.44
N ASN A 91 -15.10 11.08 -7.44
CA ASN A 91 -15.36 9.72 -7.91
C ASN A 91 -14.33 9.23 -8.95
N HIS A 92 -13.21 9.94 -9.12
CA HIS A 92 -12.12 9.44 -9.96
C HIS A 92 -11.54 8.16 -9.34
N PRO A 93 -11.31 7.06 -10.10
CA PRO A 93 -10.80 5.81 -9.56
C PRO A 93 -9.51 5.96 -8.73
N VAL A 94 -8.64 6.91 -9.08
CA VAL A 94 -7.43 7.23 -8.30
C VAL A 94 -7.76 7.70 -6.88
N ASN A 95 -8.75 8.59 -6.72
CA ASN A 95 -9.19 9.06 -5.40
C ASN A 95 -9.95 7.95 -4.65
N LEU A 96 -10.75 7.15 -5.35
CA LEU A 96 -11.44 5.99 -4.76
C LEU A 96 -10.46 4.91 -4.28
N ALA A 97 -9.38 4.67 -5.02
CA ALA A 97 -8.32 3.73 -4.62
C ALA A 97 -7.57 4.20 -3.37
N TYR A 98 -7.37 5.52 -3.20
CA TYR A 98 -6.87 6.05 -1.94
C TYR A 98 -7.83 5.77 -0.78
N GLU A 99 -9.13 6.01 -0.96
CA GLU A 99 -10.14 5.72 0.07
C GLU A 99 -10.23 4.22 0.39
N ALA A 100 -10.01 3.36 -0.61
CA ALA A 100 -9.90 1.90 -0.45
C ALA A 100 -8.66 1.51 0.36
N ALA A 101 -7.52 2.17 0.12
CA ALA A 101 -6.28 1.95 0.87
C ALA A 101 -6.35 2.44 2.33
N THR A 102 -7.34 3.30 2.65
CA THR A 102 -7.62 3.80 3.99
C THR A 102 -8.99 3.34 4.49
N ALA A 103 -9.47 2.18 4.04
CA ALA A 103 -10.80 1.68 4.39
C ALA A 103 -10.95 1.39 5.91
N ASP A 104 -9.85 1.11 6.59
CA ASP A 104 -9.73 0.95 8.03
C ASP A 104 -9.61 2.28 8.79
N LEU A 105 -9.34 3.38 8.09
CA LEU A 105 -9.25 4.72 8.65
C LEU A 105 -10.56 5.50 8.44
N ASN A 106 -10.81 6.45 9.34
CA ASN A 106 -11.93 7.39 9.27
C ASN A 106 -11.70 8.54 8.27
N ASP A 107 -10.73 8.37 7.36
CA ASP A 107 -10.46 9.35 6.32
C ASP A 107 -11.44 9.10 5.17
N VAL A 108 -12.18 10.16 4.82
CA VAL A 108 -13.22 10.14 3.78
C VAL A 108 -12.99 11.33 2.87
N ASN A 109 -12.86 11.06 1.57
CA ASN A 109 -12.72 12.10 0.56
C ASN A 109 -14.03 12.89 0.45
N MET A 110 -13.93 14.20 0.27
CA MET A 110 -15.07 15.09 0.09
C MET A 110 -14.71 16.30 -0.75
N ILE A 111 -15.73 17.02 -1.22
CA ILE A 111 -15.53 18.32 -1.85
C ILE A 111 -15.07 19.32 -0.80
N ASP A 112 -14.07 20.13 -1.12
CA ASP A 112 -13.63 21.25 -0.29
C ASP A 112 -14.65 22.41 -0.37
N PRO A 113 -15.49 22.61 0.66
CA PRO A 113 -16.51 23.66 0.61
C PRO A 113 -15.89 25.06 0.64
N PHE A 114 -14.70 25.23 1.24
CA PHE A 114 -14.05 26.53 1.36
C PHE A 114 -13.47 26.98 0.02
N HIS A 115 -12.91 26.05 -0.76
CA HIS A 115 -12.39 26.37 -2.09
C HIS A 115 -13.54 26.68 -3.05
N LEU A 116 -14.64 25.92 -2.97
CA LEU A 116 -15.84 26.19 -3.75
C LEU A 116 -16.46 27.55 -3.42
N GLU A 117 -16.54 27.94 -2.14
CA GLU A 117 -17.05 29.25 -1.72
C GLU A 117 -16.13 30.40 -2.17
N ALA A 118 -14.82 30.24 -2.04
CA ALA A 118 -13.85 31.29 -2.34
C ALA A 118 -13.64 31.52 -3.84
N TYR A 119 -13.69 30.46 -4.65
CA TYR A 119 -13.28 30.50 -6.06
C TYR A 119 -14.35 30.00 -7.04
N GLY A 120 -15.42 29.35 -6.57
CA GLY A 120 -16.41 28.72 -7.44
C GLY A 120 -15.92 27.43 -8.11
N GLU A 121 -14.79 26.88 -7.66
CA GLU A 121 -14.13 25.70 -8.23
C GLU A 121 -14.29 24.49 -7.32
N THR A 122 -14.69 23.35 -7.89
CA THR A 122 -14.86 22.09 -7.15
C THR A 122 -13.51 21.38 -7.05
N THR A 123 -13.02 21.19 -5.84
CA THR A 123 -11.77 20.45 -5.55
C THR A 123 -12.01 19.37 -4.50
N VAL A 124 -11.12 18.38 -4.45
CA VAL A 124 -11.21 17.26 -3.52
C VAL A 124 -10.25 17.45 -2.35
N ASN A 125 -10.75 17.25 -1.14
CA ASN A 125 -9.98 17.15 0.08
C ASN A 125 -10.54 15.99 0.92
N TYR A 126 -10.22 15.91 2.22
CA TYR A 126 -10.75 14.90 3.12
C TYR A 126 -11.21 15.51 4.44
N ASN A 127 -12.14 14.82 5.10
CA ASN A 127 -12.88 15.29 6.28
C ASN A 127 -12.01 15.96 7.34
N ARG A 128 -10.91 15.34 7.76
CA ARG A 128 -10.08 15.85 8.87
C ARG A 128 -9.48 17.22 8.58
N ASP A 129 -9.03 17.45 7.34
CA ASP A 129 -8.42 18.72 6.94
C ASP A 129 -9.47 19.81 6.74
N VAL A 130 -10.62 19.46 6.16
CA VAL A 130 -11.78 20.35 6.04
C VAL A 130 -12.28 20.78 7.43
N GLU A 131 -12.43 19.85 8.37
CA GLU A 131 -12.92 20.13 9.73
C GLU A 131 -11.96 21.03 10.53
N VAL A 132 -10.64 20.86 10.38
CA VAL A 132 -9.65 21.65 11.14
C VAL A 132 -9.33 23.00 10.49
N PHE A 133 -9.62 23.19 9.21
CA PHE A 133 -9.21 24.37 8.45
C PHE A 133 -9.66 25.71 9.07
N PRO A 134 -10.90 25.91 9.58
CA PRO A 134 -11.29 27.17 10.20
C PRO A 134 -10.39 27.59 11.37
N VAL A 135 -9.94 26.61 12.16
CA VAL A 135 -9.03 26.83 13.29
C VAL A 135 -7.64 27.21 12.78
N LEU A 136 -7.15 26.53 11.73
CA LEU A 136 -5.86 26.85 11.11
C LEU A 136 -5.85 28.24 10.47
N LYS A 137 -6.91 28.60 9.75
CA LYS A 137 -7.05 29.93 9.14
C LYS A 137 -6.94 31.03 10.20
N ALA A 138 -7.66 30.89 11.31
CA ALA A 138 -7.59 31.83 12.43
C ALA A 138 -6.21 31.87 13.10
N MET A 139 -5.50 30.73 13.20
CA MET A 139 -4.10 30.72 13.65
C MET A 139 -3.19 31.48 12.68
N PHE A 140 -3.34 31.31 11.36
CA PHE A 140 -2.56 32.04 10.36
C PHE A 140 -2.86 33.53 10.36
N ASP A 141 -4.13 33.93 10.50
CA ASP A 141 -4.50 35.34 10.67
C ASP A 141 -3.79 35.95 11.88
N LYS A 142 -3.69 35.20 12.99
CA LYS A 142 -3.00 35.67 14.21
C LYS A 142 -1.48 35.70 14.05
N LEU A 143 -0.88 34.70 13.40
CA LEU A 143 0.57 34.56 13.23
C LEU A 143 1.15 35.47 12.16
N LEU A 144 0.45 35.61 11.03
CA LEU A 144 0.93 36.25 9.81
C LEU A 144 0.17 37.56 9.49
N GLY A 145 -0.80 37.95 10.32
CA GLY A 145 -1.67 39.11 10.12
C GLY A 145 -2.84 38.85 9.16
N LYS A 146 -2.62 38.05 8.13
CA LYS A 146 -3.67 37.53 7.23
C LYS A 146 -3.29 36.15 6.74
N SER A 147 -4.24 35.21 6.77
CA SER A 147 -4.08 33.88 6.23
C SER A 147 -3.77 33.96 4.73
N PRO A 148 -2.70 33.30 4.25
CA PRO A 148 -2.43 33.17 2.83
C PRO A 148 -3.37 32.17 2.14
N TYR A 149 -4.15 31.41 2.91
CA TYR A 149 -5.01 30.32 2.41
C TYR A 149 -6.48 30.65 2.65
N ASN A 150 -7.31 30.45 1.63
CA ASN A 150 -8.77 30.52 1.73
C ASN A 150 -9.41 29.14 1.86
N SER A 151 -8.68 28.06 1.54
CA SER A 151 -9.13 26.67 1.71
C SER A 151 -7.97 25.72 2.07
N PRO A 152 -8.24 24.48 2.55
CA PRO A 152 -7.20 23.48 2.71
C PRO A 152 -6.58 23.05 1.37
N THR A 153 -7.30 23.20 0.25
CA THR A 153 -6.71 23.04 -1.10
C THR A 153 -5.58 24.04 -1.34
N ASP A 154 -5.77 25.33 -1.01
CA ASP A 154 -4.71 26.36 -1.17
C ASP A 154 -3.48 26.08 -0.31
N MET A 155 -3.69 25.45 0.85
CA MET A 155 -2.63 25.05 1.78
C MET A 155 -1.80 23.88 1.25
N GLY A 156 -2.35 23.11 0.32
CA GLY A 156 -1.70 22.00 -0.36
C GLY A 156 -0.73 22.47 -1.44
N VAL A 157 0.31 21.67 -1.69
CA VAL A 157 1.28 21.90 -2.79
C VAL A 157 1.35 20.73 -3.78
N ASN A 158 0.31 19.89 -3.80
CA ASN A 158 0.28 18.68 -4.63
C ASN A 158 0.08 19.02 -6.11
N MET A 159 0.98 18.52 -6.95
CA MET A 159 0.93 18.68 -8.40
C MET A 159 0.69 17.35 -9.15
N ALA A 160 0.45 16.24 -8.43
CA ALA A 160 0.39 14.90 -9.01
C ALA A 160 -0.69 14.76 -10.11
N GLY A 161 -1.85 15.40 -9.95
CA GLY A 161 -2.91 15.35 -10.97
C GLY A 161 -2.51 15.96 -12.31
N TYR A 162 -1.66 16.99 -12.31
CA TYR A 162 -1.12 17.56 -13.55
C TYR A 162 -0.06 16.67 -14.21
N GLY A 163 0.49 15.70 -13.48
CA GLY A 163 1.46 14.73 -13.98
C GLY A 163 0.83 13.50 -14.62
N ILE A 164 -0.50 13.39 -14.66
CA ILE A 164 -1.20 12.28 -15.33
C ILE A 164 -1.08 12.49 -16.84
N VAL A 165 -0.32 11.59 -17.51
CA VAL A 165 -0.12 11.61 -18.97
C VAL A 165 -1.08 10.68 -19.71
N ASP A 166 -1.65 9.69 -19.00
CA ASP A 166 -2.62 8.73 -19.50
C ASP A 166 -3.65 8.44 -18.40
N ASP A 167 -4.82 9.10 -18.48
CA ASP A 167 -5.89 8.99 -17.49
C ASP A 167 -6.50 7.59 -17.46
N GLU A 168 -6.66 6.94 -18.63
CA GLU A 168 -7.25 5.61 -18.73
C GLU A 168 -6.35 4.55 -18.10
N ALA A 169 -5.04 4.64 -18.31
CA ALA A 169 -4.08 3.78 -17.61
C ALA A 169 -4.15 3.97 -16.09
N CYS A 170 -4.23 5.21 -15.60
CA CYS A 170 -4.40 5.50 -14.17
C CYS A 170 -5.72 4.96 -13.62
N ARG A 171 -6.83 5.09 -14.37
CA ARG A 171 -8.14 4.54 -14.01
C ARG A 171 -8.11 3.02 -13.90
N ALA A 172 -7.57 2.34 -14.91
CA ALA A 172 -7.46 0.89 -14.93
C ALA A 172 -6.61 0.36 -13.77
N ALA A 173 -5.44 0.94 -13.53
CA ALA A 173 -4.56 0.56 -12.42
C ALA A 173 -5.22 0.78 -11.05
N SER A 174 -5.95 1.90 -10.88
CA SER A 174 -6.63 2.23 -9.62
C SER A 174 -7.83 1.32 -9.37
N LYS A 175 -8.59 0.95 -10.40
CA LYS A 175 -9.66 -0.05 -10.32
C LYS A 175 -9.14 -1.40 -9.82
N GLN A 176 -8.01 -1.87 -10.36
CA GLN A 176 -7.36 -3.09 -9.87
C GLN A 176 -6.91 -2.96 -8.40
N GLU A 177 -6.42 -1.79 -7.99
CA GLU A 177 -6.04 -1.55 -6.59
C GLU A 177 -7.24 -1.68 -5.64
N ILE A 178 -8.40 -1.15 -6.00
CA ILE A 178 -9.63 -1.28 -5.19
C ILE A 178 -9.99 -2.76 -5.00
N ILE A 179 -9.94 -3.56 -6.07
CA ILE A 179 -10.21 -5.02 -6.00
C ILE A 179 -9.17 -5.72 -5.11
N ARG A 180 -7.89 -5.32 -5.19
CA ARG A 180 -6.85 -5.87 -4.30
C ARG A 180 -7.14 -5.58 -2.84
N ARG A 181 -7.50 -4.34 -2.51
CA ARG A 181 -7.89 -3.96 -1.13
C ARG A 181 -9.10 -4.72 -0.63
N TYR A 182 -10.09 -4.96 -1.49
CA TYR A 182 -11.25 -5.80 -1.17
C TYR A 182 -10.83 -7.22 -0.73
N TYR A 183 -10.00 -7.90 -1.52
CA TYR A 183 -9.51 -9.23 -1.15
C TYR A 183 -8.62 -9.23 0.08
N GLU A 184 -7.77 -8.21 0.26
CA GLU A 184 -6.97 -8.06 1.49
C GLU A 184 -7.88 -7.95 2.73
N ALA A 185 -8.95 -7.14 2.66
CA ALA A 185 -9.91 -6.98 3.75
C ALA A 185 -10.68 -8.28 4.03
N LEU A 186 -11.11 -9.02 3.01
CA LEU A 186 -11.75 -10.33 3.16
C LEU A 186 -10.83 -11.33 3.87
N VAL A 187 -9.56 -11.40 3.47
CA VAL A 187 -8.56 -12.28 4.09
C VAL A 187 -8.28 -11.85 5.53
N ALA A 188 -8.12 -10.56 5.81
CA ALA A 188 -7.92 -10.04 7.16
C ALA A 188 -9.10 -10.37 8.08
N LYS A 189 -10.34 -10.17 7.61
CA LYS A 189 -11.56 -10.59 8.32
C LYS A 189 -11.55 -12.09 8.59
N ARG A 190 -11.19 -12.91 7.61
CA ARG A 190 -11.12 -14.38 7.79
C ARG A 190 -10.08 -14.80 8.84
N LYS A 191 -8.97 -14.08 8.93
CA LYS A 191 -7.91 -14.29 9.94
C LYS A 191 -8.27 -13.76 11.34
N GLY A 192 -9.36 -13.02 11.48
CA GLY A 192 -9.72 -12.33 12.72
C GLY A 192 -8.87 -11.07 12.98
N GLU A 193 -8.17 -10.58 11.96
CA GLU A 193 -7.33 -9.37 12.00
C GLU A 193 -8.10 -8.11 11.55
N GLY A 194 -9.30 -8.28 11.00
CA GLY A 194 -10.16 -7.21 10.50
C GLY A 194 -11.65 -7.42 10.82
N GLY A 195 -12.46 -6.38 10.60
CA GLY A 195 -13.91 -6.40 10.83
C GLY A 195 -14.74 -6.28 9.56
N ASP A 196 -16.06 -6.19 9.72
CA ASP A 196 -17.01 -6.03 8.60
C ASP A 196 -16.96 -4.64 7.95
N SER A 197 -16.67 -3.61 8.74
CA SER A 197 -16.71 -2.21 8.31
C SER A 197 -15.79 -1.92 7.10
N PRO A 198 -14.50 -2.32 7.09
CA PRO A 198 -13.65 -2.14 5.91
C PRO A 198 -14.17 -2.85 4.66
N VAL A 199 -14.73 -4.07 4.82
CA VAL A 199 -15.27 -4.85 3.69
C VAL A 199 -16.47 -4.13 3.07
N GLN A 200 -17.42 -3.68 3.90
CA GLN A 200 -18.61 -2.94 3.45
C GLN A 200 -18.23 -1.62 2.76
N LYS A 201 -17.24 -0.89 3.30
CA LYS A 201 -16.72 0.33 2.67
C LYS A 201 -16.12 0.03 1.29
N LEU A 202 -15.36 -1.06 1.16
CA LEU A 202 -14.75 -1.47 -0.11
C LEU A 202 -15.79 -1.93 -1.13
N GLU A 203 -16.86 -2.62 -0.72
CA GLU A 203 -18.00 -2.98 -1.59
C GLU A 203 -18.65 -1.72 -2.18
N LEU A 204 -18.93 -0.71 -1.34
CA LEU A 204 -19.47 0.57 -1.82
C LEU A 204 -18.51 1.32 -2.75
N LEU A 205 -17.20 1.23 -2.51
CA LEU A 205 -16.19 1.84 -3.39
C LEU A 205 -16.10 1.13 -4.74
N MET A 206 -16.25 -0.20 -4.77
CA MET A 206 -16.33 -0.97 -6.01
C MET A 206 -17.58 -0.60 -6.80
N GLU A 207 -18.74 -0.47 -6.16
CA GLU A 207 -19.96 0.04 -6.80
C GLU A 207 -19.78 1.45 -7.38
N LYS A 208 -19.19 2.38 -6.61
CA LYS A 208 -18.90 3.75 -7.09
C LYS A 208 -17.93 3.78 -8.27
N ALA A 209 -17.00 2.83 -8.34
CA ALA A 209 -16.04 2.71 -9.43
C ALA A 209 -16.57 1.92 -10.64
N ASP A 210 -17.80 1.39 -10.54
CA ASP A 210 -18.42 0.50 -11.53
C ASP A 210 -17.52 -0.69 -11.88
N ILE A 211 -17.11 -1.42 -10.84
CA ILE A 211 -16.27 -2.62 -10.95
C ILE A 211 -16.75 -3.73 -9.99
N SER A 212 -16.34 -4.95 -10.30
CA SER A 212 -16.60 -6.14 -9.50
C SER A 212 -15.37 -7.06 -9.48
N VAL A 213 -15.45 -8.16 -8.74
CA VAL A 213 -14.37 -9.16 -8.71
C VAL A 213 -14.09 -9.81 -10.07
N SER A 214 -15.05 -9.77 -11.02
CA SER A 214 -14.86 -10.32 -12.36
C SER A 214 -13.94 -9.48 -13.23
N ASP A 215 -13.73 -8.20 -12.90
CA ASP A 215 -12.77 -7.32 -13.58
C ASP A 215 -11.31 -7.68 -13.27
N ARG A 216 -11.09 -8.69 -12.42
CA ARG A 216 -9.80 -9.31 -12.17
C ARG A 216 -9.81 -10.76 -12.71
N PRO A 217 -9.42 -10.99 -13.98
CA PRO A 217 -9.59 -12.30 -14.64
C PRO A 217 -8.94 -13.49 -13.93
N VAL A 218 -7.82 -13.25 -13.24
CA VAL A 218 -7.09 -14.28 -12.48
C VAL A 218 -7.91 -14.88 -11.33
N VAL A 219 -8.91 -14.16 -10.80
CA VAL A 219 -9.82 -14.69 -9.77
C VAL A 219 -10.62 -15.87 -10.32
N ALA A 220 -11.34 -15.64 -11.42
CA ALA A 220 -12.18 -16.66 -12.04
C ALA A 220 -11.34 -17.86 -12.48
N ALA A 221 -10.18 -17.62 -13.08
CA ALA A 221 -9.29 -18.68 -13.54
C ALA A 221 -8.77 -19.57 -12.40
N ALA A 222 -8.38 -18.98 -11.27
CA ALA A 222 -7.94 -19.74 -10.10
C ALA A 222 -9.09 -20.58 -9.51
N ASN A 223 -10.27 -19.99 -9.36
CA ASN A 223 -11.43 -20.66 -8.76
C ASN A 223 -11.98 -21.79 -9.64
N ILE A 224 -12.08 -21.59 -10.95
CA ILE A 224 -12.46 -22.65 -11.90
C ILE A 224 -11.45 -23.81 -11.84
N ARG A 225 -10.15 -23.49 -11.76
CA ARG A 225 -9.11 -24.52 -11.70
C ARG A 225 -9.15 -25.31 -10.38
N ASP A 226 -9.48 -24.65 -9.28
CA ASP A 226 -9.70 -25.29 -7.98
C ASP A 226 -10.84 -26.30 -8.07
N GLU A 227 -12.00 -25.87 -8.56
CA GLU A 227 -13.20 -26.71 -8.71
C GLU A 227 -12.94 -27.92 -9.63
N GLN A 228 -12.25 -27.70 -10.76
CA GLN A 228 -11.92 -28.77 -11.71
C GLN A 228 -10.97 -29.83 -11.14
N THR A 229 -10.09 -29.43 -10.22
CA THR A 229 -9.04 -30.32 -9.70
C THR A 229 -9.36 -30.85 -8.30
N GLY A 230 -10.33 -30.27 -7.60
CA GLY A 230 -10.65 -30.58 -6.21
C GLY A 230 -9.51 -30.23 -5.24
N ALA A 231 -8.59 -29.36 -5.65
CA ALA A 231 -7.40 -29.00 -4.90
C ALA A 231 -7.08 -27.52 -5.10
N PRO A 232 -6.33 -26.87 -4.17
CA PRO A 232 -5.96 -25.47 -4.34
C PRO A 232 -5.30 -25.18 -5.68
N ALA A 233 -5.61 -24.01 -6.20
CA ALA A 233 -5.14 -23.52 -7.48
C ALA A 233 -4.75 -22.04 -7.39
N ALA A 234 -3.95 -21.60 -8.36
CA ALA A 234 -3.55 -20.22 -8.49
C ALA A 234 -3.52 -19.83 -9.97
N ALA A 235 -3.68 -18.55 -10.27
CA ALA A 235 -3.64 -18.02 -11.62
C ALA A 235 -2.85 -16.72 -11.68
N MET A 236 -2.29 -16.42 -12.86
CA MET A 236 -1.52 -15.22 -13.16
C MET A 236 -1.86 -14.73 -14.56
N GLU A 237 -1.96 -13.42 -14.72
CA GLU A 237 -2.11 -12.76 -16.01
C GLU A 237 -0.75 -12.28 -16.49
N LEU A 238 -0.39 -12.68 -17.71
CA LEU A 238 0.86 -12.29 -18.35
C LEU A 238 0.68 -11.00 -19.19
N PRO A 239 1.77 -10.31 -19.57
CA PRO A 239 1.68 -9.05 -20.32
C PRO A 239 0.97 -9.14 -21.68
N ASP A 240 0.88 -10.34 -22.26
CA ASP A 240 0.18 -10.61 -23.52
C ASP A 240 -1.33 -10.93 -23.31
N GLY A 241 -1.83 -10.85 -22.07
CA GLY A 241 -3.20 -11.21 -21.68
C GLY A 241 -3.42 -12.71 -21.47
N THR A 242 -2.38 -13.54 -21.64
CA THR A 242 -2.48 -14.98 -21.37
C THR A 242 -2.69 -15.22 -19.88
N ILE A 243 -3.66 -16.06 -19.53
CA ILE A 243 -3.86 -16.52 -18.17
C ILE A 243 -3.18 -17.88 -17.98
N VAL A 244 -2.16 -17.90 -17.13
CA VAL A 244 -1.48 -19.14 -16.72
C VAL A 244 -2.03 -19.59 -15.38
N THR A 245 -2.21 -20.90 -15.21
CA THR A 245 -2.68 -21.49 -13.94
C THR A 245 -1.66 -22.46 -13.36
N GLY A 246 -1.67 -22.58 -12.02
CA GLY A 246 -0.98 -23.59 -11.25
C GLY A 246 -1.99 -24.39 -10.42
N LYS A 247 -1.72 -25.68 -10.22
CA LYS A 247 -2.54 -26.56 -9.37
C LYS A 247 -1.65 -27.30 -8.39
N THR A 248 -2.20 -27.63 -7.22
CA THR A 248 -1.52 -28.51 -6.28
C THR A 248 -1.33 -29.91 -6.88
N SER A 249 -0.15 -30.46 -6.65
CA SER A 249 0.29 -31.79 -7.11
C SER A 249 1.01 -32.50 -5.96
N PRO A 250 1.41 -33.78 -6.09
CA PRO A 250 2.11 -34.48 -5.02
C PRO A 250 3.45 -33.86 -4.59
N MET A 251 4.09 -33.05 -5.44
CA MET A 251 5.41 -32.44 -5.18
C MET A 251 5.36 -30.92 -5.03
N LEU A 252 4.38 -30.25 -5.65
CA LEU A 252 4.31 -28.79 -5.74
C LEU A 252 2.94 -28.28 -5.29
N GLY A 253 2.95 -27.25 -4.45
CA GLY A 253 1.76 -26.44 -4.20
C GLY A 253 1.37 -25.60 -5.42
N ALA A 254 0.13 -25.13 -5.46
CA ALA A 254 -0.43 -24.36 -6.57
C ALA A 254 0.42 -23.13 -6.96
N SER A 255 0.88 -22.37 -5.98
CA SER A 255 1.70 -21.16 -6.21
C SER A 255 3.06 -21.49 -6.82
N SER A 256 3.70 -22.56 -6.37
CA SER A 256 4.96 -23.06 -6.91
C SER A 256 4.79 -23.51 -8.37
N ALA A 257 3.72 -24.26 -8.65
CA ALA A 257 3.39 -24.67 -10.02
C ALA A 257 3.10 -23.46 -10.93
N LEU A 258 2.37 -22.46 -10.43
CA LEU A 258 2.06 -21.23 -11.17
C LEU A 258 3.33 -20.50 -11.61
N ILE A 259 4.29 -20.31 -10.70
CA ILE A 259 5.54 -19.62 -11.01
C ILE A 259 6.35 -20.38 -12.05
N LEU A 260 6.48 -21.70 -11.94
CA LEU A 260 7.18 -22.49 -12.96
C LEU A 260 6.49 -22.38 -14.32
N ASN A 261 5.17 -22.43 -14.37
CA ASN A 261 4.42 -22.34 -15.63
C ASN A 261 4.58 -20.96 -16.27
N ALA A 262 4.54 -19.88 -15.49
CA ALA A 262 4.78 -18.52 -15.98
C ALA A 262 6.21 -18.37 -16.52
N LEU A 263 7.22 -18.86 -15.81
CA LEU A 263 8.61 -18.81 -16.26
C LEU A 263 8.85 -19.64 -17.52
N LYS A 264 8.18 -20.79 -17.67
CA LYS A 264 8.23 -21.58 -18.90
C LYS A 264 7.64 -20.82 -20.08
N HIS A 265 6.51 -20.14 -19.89
CA HIS A 265 5.90 -19.29 -20.92
C HIS A 265 6.87 -18.20 -21.38
N PHE A 266 7.44 -17.44 -20.45
CA PHE A 266 8.41 -16.38 -20.79
C PHE A 266 9.66 -16.91 -21.49
N ALA A 267 10.12 -18.09 -21.11
CA ALA A 267 11.31 -18.72 -21.69
C ALA A 267 11.02 -19.50 -22.99
N GLY A 268 9.76 -19.57 -23.45
CA GLY A 268 9.37 -20.35 -24.62
C GLY A 268 9.59 -21.86 -24.46
N ILE A 269 9.47 -22.37 -23.24
CA ILE A 269 9.72 -23.77 -22.88
C ILE A 269 8.40 -24.55 -22.92
N GLU A 270 8.39 -25.68 -23.62
CA GLU A 270 7.22 -26.56 -23.71
C GLU A 270 6.74 -27.08 -22.34
N ASP A 271 5.43 -27.24 -22.18
CA ASP A 271 4.86 -27.58 -20.88
C ASP A 271 5.29 -28.97 -20.34
N GLN A 272 5.64 -29.89 -21.22
CA GLN A 272 6.13 -31.22 -20.84
C GLN A 272 7.55 -31.22 -20.24
N ILE A 273 8.33 -30.16 -20.45
CA ILE A 273 9.70 -30.07 -19.97
C ILE A 273 9.72 -29.79 -18.47
N LYS A 274 10.37 -30.69 -17.72
CA LYS A 274 10.58 -30.55 -16.28
C LYS A 274 11.82 -29.69 -16.01
N LEU A 275 11.60 -28.51 -15.42
CA LEU A 275 12.70 -27.59 -15.04
C LEU A 275 13.49 -28.08 -13.83
N ILE A 276 12.82 -28.78 -12.91
CA ILE A 276 13.44 -29.30 -11.69
C ILE A 276 13.22 -30.81 -11.64
N SER A 277 14.30 -31.57 -11.55
CA SER A 277 14.21 -33.03 -11.48
C SER A 277 13.66 -33.47 -10.12
N PRO A 278 12.87 -34.57 -10.08
CA PRO A 278 12.43 -35.16 -8.82
C PRO A 278 13.57 -35.47 -7.85
N GLU A 279 14.74 -35.84 -8.37
CA GLU A 279 15.96 -36.12 -7.59
C GLU A 279 16.43 -34.93 -6.75
N VAL A 280 16.13 -33.69 -7.14
CA VAL A 280 16.41 -32.50 -6.35
C VAL A 280 15.29 -32.17 -5.38
N LEU A 281 14.03 -32.45 -5.74
CA LEU A 281 12.88 -32.15 -4.88
C LEU A 281 12.75 -33.14 -3.72
N THR A 282 12.93 -34.44 -3.98
CA THR A 282 12.70 -35.51 -3.00
C THR A 282 13.54 -35.34 -1.73
N PRO A 283 14.85 -35.04 -1.77
CA PRO A 283 15.64 -34.82 -0.55
C PRO A 283 15.12 -33.65 0.30
N ILE A 284 14.62 -32.58 -0.33
CA ILE A 284 14.08 -31.42 0.38
C ILE A 284 12.75 -31.81 1.07
N MET A 285 11.87 -32.52 0.35
CA MET A 285 10.61 -33.02 0.91
C MET A 285 10.85 -34.00 2.08
N GLU A 286 11.85 -34.88 1.95
CA GLU A 286 12.23 -35.81 3.02
C GLU A 286 12.82 -35.08 4.23
N LEU A 287 13.64 -34.04 4.01
CA LEU A 287 14.16 -33.20 5.09
C LEU A 287 13.03 -32.62 5.94
N LYS A 288 12.01 -32.02 5.29
CA LYS A 288 10.85 -31.41 5.94
C LYS A 288 10.10 -32.41 6.81
N VAL A 289 9.71 -33.54 6.24
CA VAL A 289 8.85 -34.51 6.96
C VAL A 289 9.64 -35.34 7.97
N LYS A 290 10.78 -35.92 7.58
CA LYS A 290 11.50 -36.90 8.43
C LYS A 290 12.31 -36.24 9.54
N TYR A 291 12.87 -35.06 9.29
CA TYR A 291 13.86 -34.44 10.19
C TYR A 291 13.39 -33.13 10.82
N LEU A 292 12.62 -32.31 10.10
CA LEU A 292 12.11 -31.03 10.62
C LEU A 292 10.72 -31.16 11.27
N GLY A 293 10.03 -32.27 11.04
CA GLY A 293 8.74 -32.57 11.67
C GLY A 293 7.54 -31.90 10.99
N ASP A 294 7.71 -31.39 9.77
CA ASP A 294 6.61 -30.80 9.01
C ASP A 294 5.60 -31.87 8.61
N HIS A 295 4.31 -31.54 8.72
CA HIS A 295 3.24 -32.42 8.27
C HIS A 295 2.94 -32.28 6.77
N ASN A 296 3.41 -31.20 6.14
CA ASN A 296 3.21 -30.93 4.73
C ASN A 296 4.52 -31.15 3.95
N PRO A 297 4.61 -32.17 3.07
CA PRO A 297 5.80 -32.40 2.26
C PRO A 297 5.94 -31.40 1.10
N LEU A 298 4.92 -30.58 0.82
CA LEU A 298 4.94 -29.68 -0.33
C LEU A 298 5.97 -28.57 -0.15
N LEU A 299 6.60 -28.22 -1.27
CA LEU A 299 7.62 -27.20 -1.31
C LEU A 299 7.00 -25.80 -1.38
N HIS A 300 7.45 -24.95 -0.47
CA HIS A 300 7.17 -23.51 -0.52
C HIS A 300 7.90 -22.86 -1.69
N LEU A 301 7.47 -21.66 -2.06
CA LEU A 301 8.03 -20.91 -3.18
C LEU A 301 9.52 -20.61 -3.02
N ASN A 302 9.99 -20.32 -1.81
CA ASN A 302 11.41 -20.08 -1.56
C ASN A 302 12.27 -21.33 -1.82
N GLU A 303 11.82 -22.49 -1.34
CA GLU A 303 12.49 -23.78 -1.54
C GLU A 303 12.53 -24.14 -3.03
N LEU A 304 11.43 -23.88 -3.74
CA LEU A 304 11.36 -24.06 -5.19
C LEU A 304 12.35 -23.18 -5.95
N LEU A 305 12.42 -21.89 -5.62
CA LEU A 305 13.33 -20.95 -6.29
C LEU A 305 14.80 -21.30 -6.01
N ILE A 306 15.12 -21.79 -4.81
CA ILE A 306 16.44 -22.33 -4.50
C ILE A 306 16.73 -23.55 -5.39
N ALA A 307 15.81 -24.51 -5.47
CA ALA A 307 15.99 -25.68 -6.32
C ALA A 307 16.14 -25.32 -7.81
N LEU A 308 15.36 -24.35 -8.31
CA LEU A 308 15.48 -23.83 -9.67
C LEU A 308 16.86 -23.19 -9.91
N SER A 309 17.36 -22.41 -8.95
CA SER A 309 18.67 -21.76 -9.06
C SER A 309 19.82 -22.76 -9.13
N ILE A 310 19.71 -23.91 -8.43
CA ILE A 310 20.69 -24.99 -8.49
C ILE A 310 20.61 -25.69 -9.85
N GLN A 311 19.40 -25.98 -10.33
CA GLN A 311 19.18 -26.61 -11.64
C GLN A 311 19.67 -25.76 -12.80
N ALA A 312 19.60 -24.43 -12.68
CA ALA A 312 20.11 -23.50 -13.68
C ALA A 312 21.62 -23.64 -13.95
N ILE A 313 22.38 -24.35 -13.12
CA ILE A 313 23.81 -24.63 -13.33
C ILE A 313 24.02 -25.70 -14.41
N THR A 314 23.16 -26.72 -14.45
CA THR A 314 23.36 -27.92 -15.28
C THR A 314 22.27 -28.15 -16.33
N ASN A 315 21.15 -27.44 -16.23
CA ASN A 315 20.00 -27.58 -17.13
C ASN A 315 19.72 -26.26 -17.86
N GLU A 316 19.91 -26.26 -19.19
CA GLU A 316 19.73 -25.08 -20.04
C GLU A 316 18.29 -24.54 -20.00
N ALA A 317 17.28 -25.42 -19.94
CA ALA A 317 15.89 -24.99 -19.83
C ALA A 317 15.61 -24.34 -18.47
N ALA A 318 16.14 -24.90 -17.38
CA ALA A 318 16.04 -24.29 -16.05
C ALA A 318 16.75 -22.93 -16.00
N LYS A 319 17.90 -22.80 -16.67
CA LYS A 319 18.63 -21.54 -16.79
C LYS A 319 17.82 -20.46 -17.51
N LYS A 320 17.22 -20.79 -18.66
CA LYS A 320 16.33 -19.87 -19.39
C LYS A 320 15.16 -19.40 -18.53
N ALA A 321 14.48 -20.32 -17.85
CA ALA A 321 13.39 -19.99 -16.94
C ALA A 321 13.85 -19.11 -15.75
N TYR A 322 15.01 -19.42 -15.16
CA TYR A 322 15.59 -18.64 -14.06
C TYR A 322 15.87 -17.19 -14.47
N ASP A 323 16.40 -16.98 -15.67
CA ASP A 323 16.72 -15.64 -16.19
C ASP A 323 15.46 -14.78 -16.46
N CYS A 324 14.27 -15.41 -16.54
CA CYS A 324 12.98 -14.72 -16.70
C CYS A 324 12.35 -14.25 -15.37
N LEU A 325 12.94 -14.52 -14.20
CA LEU A 325 12.40 -14.09 -12.90
C LEU A 325 12.04 -12.59 -12.81
N PRO A 326 12.83 -11.64 -13.35
CA PRO A 326 12.47 -10.22 -13.33
C PRO A 326 11.17 -9.88 -14.07
N MET A 327 10.74 -10.73 -15.02
CA MET A 327 9.53 -10.51 -15.82
C MET A 327 8.23 -10.75 -15.02
N LEU A 328 8.34 -11.32 -13.81
CA LEU A 328 7.20 -11.54 -12.92
C LEU A 328 6.75 -10.26 -12.19
N ALA A 329 7.60 -9.24 -12.12
CA ALA A 329 7.30 -8.02 -11.41
C ALA A 329 6.16 -7.24 -12.08
N GLY A 330 5.18 -6.81 -11.29
CA GLY A 330 4.00 -6.09 -11.74
C GLY A 330 2.85 -6.97 -12.22
N LEU A 331 3.03 -8.29 -12.29
CA LEU A 331 1.96 -9.20 -12.73
C LEU A 331 0.89 -9.37 -11.64
N GLU A 332 -0.35 -9.57 -12.08
CA GLU A 332 -1.48 -9.85 -11.20
C GLU A 332 -1.61 -11.37 -11.00
N ALA A 333 -1.71 -11.79 -9.74
CA ALA A 333 -1.93 -13.19 -9.38
C ALA A 333 -3.08 -13.35 -8.38
N HIS A 334 -3.72 -14.51 -8.40
CA HIS A 334 -4.74 -14.89 -7.43
C HIS A 334 -4.54 -16.34 -6.97
N SER A 335 -4.78 -16.58 -5.68
CA SER A 335 -4.78 -17.91 -5.07
C SER A 335 -6.18 -18.25 -4.58
N SER A 336 -6.67 -19.46 -4.88
CA SER A 336 -7.98 -19.96 -4.42
C SER A 336 -8.02 -20.25 -2.90
N VAL A 337 -6.90 -20.07 -2.21
CA VAL A 337 -6.74 -20.21 -0.76
C VAL A 337 -5.81 -19.15 -0.20
N ILE A 338 -5.96 -18.84 1.08
CA ILE A 338 -5.00 -18.04 1.86
C ILE A 338 -3.65 -18.74 1.84
N LEU A 339 -2.58 -18.03 1.47
CA LEU A 339 -1.22 -18.57 1.45
C LEU A 339 -0.49 -18.42 2.79
N SER A 340 0.58 -19.21 2.96
CA SER A 340 1.52 -19.07 4.07
C SER A 340 2.24 -17.71 4.03
N GLN A 341 2.70 -17.21 5.19
CA GLN A 341 3.47 -15.96 5.23
C GLN A 341 4.78 -16.04 4.42
N VAL A 342 5.37 -17.24 4.33
CA VAL A 342 6.58 -17.49 3.53
C VAL A 342 6.28 -17.22 2.06
N ASP A 343 5.22 -17.81 1.53
CA ASP A 343 4.85 -17.67 0.11
C ASP A 343 4.42 -16.24 -0.22
N VAL A 344 3.60 -15.60 0.63
CA VAL A 344 3.23 -14.17 0.49
C VAL A 344 4.48 -13.29 0.45
N GLY A 345 5.45 -13.56 1.33
CA GLY A 345 6.71 -12.84 1.36
C GLY A 345 7.54 -13.00 0.08
N VAL A 346 7.50 -14.18 -0.55
CA VAL A 346 8.20 -14.42 -1.83
C VAL A 346 7.50 -13.70 -2.98
N PHE A 347 6.18 -13.78 -3.11
CA PHE A 347 5.42 -13.01 -4.12
C PHE A 347 5.73 -11.51 -4.03
N LYS A 348 5.74 -10.97 -2.81
CA LYS A 348 6.08 -9.56 -2.57
C LYS A 348 7.51 -9.21 -3.01
N LYS A 349 8.50 -10.08 -2.73
CA LYS A 349 9.90 -9.87 -3.16
C LYS A 349 10.08 -9.96 -4.67
N LEU A 350 9.25 -10.76 -5.34
CA LEU A 350 9.19 -10.85 -6.80
C LEU A 350 8.41 -9.69 -7.44
N GLY A 351 7.77 -8.83 -6.64
CA GLY A 351 6.98 -7.70 -7.14
C GLY A 351 5.63 -8.10 -7.75
N ILE A 352 5.09 -9.27 -7.40
CA ILE A 352 3.82 -9.78 -7.92
C ILE A 352 2.67 -9.28 -7.04
N ASN A 353 1.60 -8.80 -7.67
CA ASN A 353 0.39 -8.33 -7.01
C ASN A 353 -0.55 -9.52 -6.71
N LEU A 354 -0.42 -10.08 -5.51
CA LEU A 354 -1.17 -11.26 -5.06
C LEU A 354 -2.48 -10.89 -4.36
N THR A 355 -3.57 -11.55 -4.73
CA THR A 355 -4.81 -11.65 -3.91
C THR A 355 -5.11 -13.11 -3.57
N CYS A 356 -5.89 -13.35 -2.52
CA CYS A 356 -6.31 -14.71 -2.13
C CYS A 356 -7.80 -14.74 -1.83
N GLU A 357 -8.47 -15.86 -2.13
CA GLU A 357 -9.77 -16.17 -1.56
C GLU A 357 -9.68 -16.28 -0.02
N PRO A 358 -10.70 -15.84 0.74
CA PRO A 358 -10.74 -15.92 2.20
C PRO A 358 -11.05 -17.35 2.71
N ARG A 359 -10.34 -18.35 2.19
CA ARG A 359 -10.49 -19.77 2.49
C ARG A 359 -9.13 -20.41 2.81
N TYR A 360 -9.07 -21.23 3.84
CA TYR A 360 -7.85 -22.00 4.15
C TYR A 360 -7.82 -23.31 3.33
N GLU A 361 -6.62 -23.82 3.05
CA GLU A 361 -6.39 -25.06 2.30
C GLU A 361 -6.98 -26.31 2.99
N GLY A 362 -7.17 -26.29 4.31
CA GLY A 362 -7.82 -27.37 5.06
C GLY A 362 -8.85 -26.87 6.06
N ASN A 363 -9.50 -27.80 6.76
CA ASN A 363 -10.52 -27.51 7.81
C ASN A 363 -9.94 -26.84 9.07
N LYS A 364 -8.66 -26.47 9.08
CA LYS A 364 -8.00 -25.82 10.21
C LYS A 364 -8.11 -24.29 10.07
N LEU A 365 -8.30 -23.61 11.19
CA LEU A 365 -8.43 -22.16 11.26
C LEU A 365 -7.09 -21.41 11.04
N TYR A 366 -5.96 -22.12 10.97
CA TYR A 366 -4.61 -21.57 10.86
C TYR A 366 -3.72 -22.43 9.95
N HIS A 367 -2.79 -21.78 9.24
CA HIS A 367 -1.62 -22.44 8.65
C HIS A 367 -0.63 -22.74 9.77
N THR A 368 -0.36 -24.03 10.01
CA THR A 368 0.72 -24.51 10.89
C THR A 368 1.94 -24.85 10.09
#